data_AF-A0A965PQY8-F1
#
_entry.id   AF-A0A965PQY8-F1
#
_cell.length_a   1.000
_cell.length_b   1.000
_cell.length_c   1.000
_cell.angle_alpha   90.00
_cell.angle_beta   90.00
_cell.angle_gamma   90.00
#
_symmetry.space_group_name_H-M   'P 1'
#
loop_
_entity.id
_entity.type
_entity.pdbx_description
1 polymer ?
#
loop_
_entity_poly.entity_id
_entity_poly.type
_entity_poly.pdbx_seq_one_letter_code
_entity_poly.pdbx_strand_id
1 'polypeptide(L)'
;MPIAAVAAAAIGAGASIYSSNKAASAQKKAAAQASQIQKDQYAQSRADLAPYRELGQQASGQYTSLLGMNGKDAQSAALSGYTESPFLAQLVNRTGQSVDASQAARGGLFSGATGQAIADRTGQLYLGDFNNYLSRIGGLVDTGAGAAATTGQFGANAASGQAQ
;
A
#
# COMPACT_ATOMS: atom_id res chain seq x y z
N MET A 1 20.62 -27.01 -66.60
CA MET A 1 19.15 -27.19 -66.58
C MET A 1 18.58 -26.27 -65.49
N PRO A 2 17.52 -25.51 -65.81
CA PRO A 2 17.10 -24.29 -65.11
C PRO A 2 16.02 -24.55 -64.05
N ILE A 3 15.86 -23.62 -63.11
CA ILE A 3 14.55 -23.21 -62.54
C ILE A 3 14.65 -21.67 -62.50
N ALA A 4 14.19 -20.96 -63.53
CA ALA A 4 12.80 -20.49 -63.70
C ALA A 4 12.34 -19.65 -62.47
N ALA A 5 11.98 -18.38 -62.54
CA ALA A 5 11.69 -17.51 -63.66
C ALA A 5 11.84 -16.06 -63.18
N VAL A 6 12.43 -15.24 -64.04
CA VAL A 6 12.13 -13.81 -64.13
C VAL A 6 10.66 -13.67 -64.56
N ALA A 7 10.02 -12.57 -64.14
CA ALA A 7 8.81 -11.95 -64.69
C ALA A 7 7.50 -12.10 -63.89
N ALA A 8 7.25 -11.11 -63.05
CA ALA A 8 6.03 -10.28 -63.09
C ALA A 8 6.32 -9.00 -62.29
N ALA A 9 6.96 -7.99 -62.88
CA ALA A 9 6.26 -6.90 -63.56
C ALA A 9 5.06 -6.39 -62.74
N ALA A 10 5.31 -5.36 -61.91
CA ALA A 10 4.61 -4.07 -61.93
C ALA A 10 3.08 -4.04 -62.19
N ILE A 11 2.30 -5.03 -61.76
CA ILE A 11 0.83 -5.03 -61.81
C ILE A 11 0.32 -5.06 -60.37
N GLY A 12 0.31 -3.90 -59.72
CA GLY A 12 -0.18 -3.80 -58.34
C GLY A 12 -0.20 -2.40 -57.73
N ALA A 13 0.27 -1.37 -58.45
CA ALA A 13 0.34 -0.02 -57.92
C ALA A 13 -1.03 0.65 -57.66
N GLY A 14 -2.13 0.13 -58.24
CA GLY A 14 -3.47 0.70 -58.06
C GLY A 14 -4.35 0.02 -56.99
N ALA A 15 -4.21 -1.29 -56.81
CA ALA A 15 -5.05 -2.08 -55.87
C ALA A 15 -4.42 -2.21 -54.47
N SER A 16 -3.09 -2.09 -54.36
CA SER A 16 -2.37 -2.10 -53.09
C SER A 16 -2.67 -0.85 -52.27
N ILE A 17 -2.83 0.33 -52.87
CA ILE A 17 -3.12 1.56 -52.12
C ILE A 17 -4.48 1.46 -51.40
N TYR A 18 -5.51 0.89 -52.04
CA TYR A 18 -6.84 0.75 -51.43
C TYR A 18 -6.87 -0.34 -50.33
N SER A 19 -6.19 -1.48 -50.55
CA SER A 19 -6.11 -2.53 -49.52
C SER A 19 -5.18 -2.14 -48.37
N SER A 20 -4.07 -1.44 -48.64
CA SER A 20 -3.16 -0.87 -47.64
C SER A 20 -3.83 0.22 -46.82
N ASN A 21 -4.65 1.10 -47.42
CA ASN A 21 -5.43 2.10 -46.66
C ASN A 21 -6.48 1.45 -45.76
N LYS A 22 -7.11 0.36 -46.21
CA LYS A 22 -8.09 -0.38 -45.40
C LYS A 22 -7.41 -1.16 -44.27
N ALA A 23 -6.28 -1.79 -44.53
CA ALA A 23 -5.46 -2.47 -43.52
C ALA A 23 -4.90 -1.49 -42.48
N ALA A 24 -4.36 -0.35 -42.92
CA ALA A 24 -3.91 0.71 -42.04
C ALA A 24 -5.06 1.31 -41.21
N SER A 25 -6.24 1.47 -41.79
CA SER A 25 -7.44 1.92 -41.07
C SER A 25 -7.92 0.89 -40.03
N ALA A 26 -7.87 -0.40 -40.36
CA ALA A 26 -8.20 -1.48 -39.43
C ALA A 26 -7.19 -1.55 -38.27
N GLN A 27 -5.89 -1.41 -38.55
CA GLN A 27 -4.85 -1.33 -37.53
C GLN A 27 -5.01 -0.10 -36.63
N LYS A 28 -5.28 1.08 -37.21
CA LYS A 28 -5.54 2.30 -36.44
C LYS A 28 -6.77 2.17 -35.54
N LYS A 29 -7.84 1.52 -36.03
CA LYS A 29 -9.05 1.25 -35.23
C LYS A 29 -8.78 0.26 -34.10
N ALA A 30 -8.03 -0.82 -34.38
CA ALA A 30 -7.62 -1.79 -33.38
C ALA A 30 -6.71 -1.17 -32.30
N ALA A 31 -5.74 -0.34 -32.70
CA ALA A 31 -4.87 0.41 -31.79
C ALA A 31 -5.67 1.39 -30.92
N ALA A 32 -6.61 2.13 -31.51
CA ALA A 32 -7.49 3.03 -30.77
C ALA A 32 -8.37 2.28 -29.76
N GLN A 33 -8.93 1.13 -30.14
CA GLN A 33 -9.74 0.29 -29.25
C GLN A 33 -8.88 -0.31 -28.12
N ALA A 34 -7.67 -0.77 -28.42
CA ALA A 34 -6.73 -1.27 -27.41
C ALA A 34 -6.34 -0.16 -26.42
N SER A 35 -6.04 1.04 -26.91
CA SER A 35 -5.76 2.21 -26.07
C SER A 35 -6.95 2.58 -25.18
N GLN A 36 -8.18 2.48 -25.69
CA GLN A 36 -9.38 2.71 -24.89
C GLN A 36 -9.53 1.66 -23.77
N ILE A 37 -9.37 0.38 -24.10
CA ILE A 37 -9.42 -0.72 -23.11
C ILE A 37 -8.35 -0.54 -22.03
N GLN A 38 -7.16 -0.04 -22.37
CA GLN A 38 -6.12 0.28 -21.40
C GLN A 38 -6.50 1.47 -20.50
N LYS A 39 -7.12 2.52 -21.04
CA LYS A 39 -7.63 3.65 -20.25
C LYS A 39 -8.71 3.22 -19.28
N ASP A 40 -9.65 2.40 -19.72
CA ASP A 40 -10.76 1.92 -18.90
C ASP A 40 -10.24 1.05 -17.75
N GLN A 41 -9.31 0.13 -18.04
CA GLN A 41 -8.63 -0.67 -17.02
C GLN A 41 -7.84 0.19 -16.03
N TYR A 42 -7.15 1.23 -16.49
CA TYR A 42 -6.46 2.17 -15.61
C TYR A 42 -7.43 2.93 -14.70
N ALA A 43 -8.52 3.47 -15.26
CA ALA A 43 -9.52 4.21 -14.50
C ALA A 43 -10.18 3.33 -13.43
N GLN A 44 -10.54 2.10 -13.81
CA GLN A 44 -11.10 1.12 -12.89
C GLN A 44 -10.09 0.76 -11.78
N SER A 45 -8.86 0.37 -12.14
CA SER A 45 -7.82 0.03 -11.17
C SER A 45 -7.51 1.19 -10.23
N ARG A 46 -7.53 2.43 -10.75
CA ARG A 46 -7.31 3.63 -9.94
C ARG A 46 -8.45 3.84 -8.94
N ALA A 47 -9.70 3.58 -9.32
CA ALA A 47 -10.86 3.66 -8.44
C ALA A 47 -10.84 2.56 -7.38
N ASP A 48 -10.61 1.31 -7.79
CA ASP A 48 -10.57 0.14 -6.90
C ASP A 48 -9.45 0.24 -5.87
N LEU A 49 -8.30 0.82 -6.25
CA LEU A 49 -7.16 1.02 -5.35
C LEU A 49 -7.21 2.33 -4.55
N ALA A 50 -8.17 3.22 -4.82
CA ALA A 50 -8.30 4.49 -4.11
C ALA A 50 -8.36 4.36 -2.57
N PRO A 51 -9.22 3.50 -1.97
CA PRO A 51 -9.31 3.40 -0.52
C PRO A 51 -8.00 2.95 0.13
N TYR A 52 -7.23 2.08 -0.51
CA TYR A 52 -5.94 1.62 0.02
C TYR A 52 -4.86 2.70 -0.04
N ARG A 53 -4.83 3.49 -1.14
CA ARG A 53 -3.92 4.64 -1.24
C ARG A 53 -4.24 5.69 -0.19
N GLU A 54 -5.52 6.00 -0.01
CA GLU A 54 -5.97 6.98 0.98
C GLU A 54 -5.65 6.51 2.40
N LEU A 55 -5.92 5.24 2.72
CA LEU A 55 -5.56 4.63 4.00
C LEU A 55 -4.06 4.74 4.28
N GLY A 56 -3.21 4.42 3.31
CA GLY A 56 -1.76 4.55 3.48
C GLY A 56 -1.27 5.99 3.61
N GLN A 57 -1.93 6.95 2.95
CA GLN A 57 -1.63 8.38 3.13
C GLN A 57 -1.97 8.84 4.54
N GLN A 58 -3.15 8.49 5.05
CA GLN A 58 -3.55 8.78 6.43
C GLN A 58 -2.60 8.12 7.43
N ALA A 59 -2.29 6.83 7.22
CA ALA A 59 -1.35 6.09 8.06
C ALA A 59 0.06 6.71 8.04
N SER A 60 0.51 7.23 6.89
CA SER A 60 1.82 7.89 6.78
C SER A 60 1.88 9.18 7.61
N GLY A 61 0.81 9.97 7.59
CA GLY A 61 0.69 11.16 8.45
C GLY A 61 0.71 10.80 9.94
N GLN A 62 0.02 9.72 10.33
CA GLN A 62 0.05 9.25 11.71
C GLN A 62 1.43 8.69 12.10
N TYR A 63 2.03 7.88 11.24
CA TYR A 63 3.35 7.27 11.46
C TYR A 63 4.43 8.33 11.68
N THR A 64 4.50 9.34 10.80
CA THR A 64 5.46 10.46 10.91
C THR A 64 5.20 11.31 12.16
N SER A 65 3.94 11.47 12.56
CA SER A 65 3.58 12.17 13.82
C SER A 65 4.08 11.40 15.04
N LEU A 66 3.87 10.09 15.10
CA LEU A 66 4.36 9.23 16.20
C LEU A 66 5.89 9.24 16.31
N LEU A 67 6.59 9.32 15.18
CA LEU A 67 8.05 9.47 15.13
C LEU A 67 8.54 10.89 15.49
N GLY A 68 7.63 11.85 15.71
CA GLY A 68 7.99 13.23 16.07
C GLY A 68 8.42 14.10 14.89
N MET A 69 8.25 13.63 13.65
CA MET A 69 8.66 14.38 12.45
C MET A 69 7.78 15.60 12.17
N ASN A 70 6.53 15.58 12.66
CA ASN A 70 5.56 16.67 12.47
C ASN A 70 5.53 17.66 13.67
N GLY A 71 6.53 17.60 14.55
CA GLY A 71 6.62 18.43 15.73
C GLY A 71 5.99 17.81 16.98
N LYS A 72 6.24 18.46 18.13
CA LYS A 72 5.92 17.92 19.46
C LYS A 72 4.41 17.82 19.71
N ASP A 73 3.63 18.78 19.24
CA ASP A 73 2.17 18.79 19.44
C ASP A 73 1.51 17.65 18.65
N ALA A 74 1.92 17.46 17.40
CA ALA A 74 1.44 16.35 16.57
C ALA A 74 1.83 14.98 17.15
N GLN A 75 3.05 14.87 17.68
CA GLN A 75 3.50 13.67 18.38
C GLN A 75 2.66 13.39 19.62
N SER A 76 2.41 14.40 20.45
CA SER A 76 1.61 14.26 21.67
C SER A 76 0.19 13.82 21.32
N ALA A 77 -0.45 14.44 20.33
CA ALA A 77 -1.80 14.07 19.89
C ALA A 77 -1.85 12.63 19.35
N ALA A 78 -0.86 12.22 18.55
CA ALA A 78 -0.78 10.86 18.02
C ALA A 78 -0.54 9.82 19.13
N LEU A 79 0.26 10.17 20.14
CA LEU A 79 0.54 9.30 21.28
C LEU A 79 -0.66 9.16 22.20
N SER A 80 -1.47 10.22 22.39
CA SER A 80 -2.71 10.19 23.16
C SER A 80 -3.66 9.09 22.67
N GLY A 81 -3.85 8.97 21.35
CA GLY A 81 -4.69 7.92 20.77
C GLY A 81 -4.19 6.50 21.05
N TYR A 82 -2.88 6.29 21.17
CA TYR A 82 -2.31 5.01 21.59
C TYR A 82 -2.50 4.75 23.08
N THR A 83 -2.19 5.75 23.93
CA THR A 83 -2.31 5.62 25.39
C THR A 83 -3.74 5.45 25.87
N GLU A 84 -4.72 5.97 25.13
CA GLU A 84 -6.16 5.82 25.41
C GLU A 84 -6.75 4.55 24.80
N SER A 85 -5.94 3.73 24.10
CA SER A 85 -6.46 2.56 23.42
C SER A 85 -7.02 1.53 24.43
N PRO A 86 -8.23 0.98 24.19
CA PRO A 86 -8.78 -0.08 25.03
C PRO A 86 -7.87 -1.32 25.11
N PHE A 87 -7.09 -1.56 24.06
CA PHE A 87 -6.12 -2.64 24.00
C PHE A 87 -5.00 -2.46 25.03
N LEU A 88 -4.40 -1.27 25.10
CA LEU A 88 -3.37 -0.96 26.09
C LEU A 88 -3.95 -1.08 27.51
N ALA A 89 -5.16 -0.59 27.74
CA ALA A 89 -5.84 -0.72 29.03
C ALA A 89 -6.02 -2.20 29.44
N GLN A 90 -6.40 -3.08 28.51
CA GLN A 90 -6.49 -4.52 28.77
C GLN A 90 -5.13 -5.16 29.06
N LEU A 91 -4.08 -4.74 28.33
CA LEU A 91 -2.71 -5.24 28.53
C LEU A 91 -2.18 -4.90 29.92
N VAL A 92 -2.36 -3.65 30.36
CA VAL A 92 -1.96 -3.17 31.69
C VAL A 92 -2.72 -3.92 32.79
N ASN A 93 -4.04 -4.08 32.65
CA ASN A 93 -4.86 -4.81 33.62
C ASN A 93 -4.41 -6.27 33.80
N ARG A 94 -4.14 -6.98 32.70
CA ARG A 94 -3.65 -8.38 32.76
C ARG A 94 -2.27 -8.47 33.42
N THR A 95 -1.42 -7.47 33.19
CA THR A 95 -0.08 -7.39 33.81
C THR A 95 -0.19 -7.24 35.32
N GLY A 96 -1.05 -6.32 35.79
CA GLY A 96 -1.35 -6.14 37.21
C GLY A 96 -1.83 -7.45 37.85
N GLN A 97 -2.84 -8.09 37.26
CA GLN A 97 -3.37 -9.37 37.76
C GLN A 97 -2.31 -10.48 37.84
N SER A 98 -1.41 -10.58 36.85
CA SER A 98 -0.35 -11.60 36.83
C SER A 98 0.71 -11.36 37.91
N VAL A 99 1.12 -10.11 38.12
CA VAL A 99 2.08 -9.75 39.17
C VAL A 99 1.45 -9.94 40.55
N ASP A 100 0.22 -9.49 40.75
CA ASP A 100 -0.51 -9.67 42.00
C ASP A 100 -0.67 -11.15 42.34
N ALA A 101 -1.08 -12.00 41.39
CA ALA A 101 -1.18 -13.44 41.60
C ALA A 101 0.18 -14.06 42.01
N SER A 102 1.27 -13.62 41.37
CA SER A 102 2.63 -14.11 41.66
C SER A 102 3.13 -13.68 43.04
N GLN A 103 2.80 -12.46 43.45
CA GLN A 103 3.24 -11.88 44.72
C GLN A 103 2.34 -12.31 45.89
N ALA A 104 1.06 -12.55 45.65
CA ALA A 104 0.14 -13.20 46.59
C ALA A 104 0.63 -14.59 46.98
N ALA A 105 1.05 -15.40 46.00
CA ALA A 105 1.63 -16.73 46.26
C ALA A 105 2.94 -16.69 47.07
N ARG A 106 3.62 -15.54 47.08
CA ARG A 106 4.89 -15.30 47.80
C ARG A 106 4.72 -14.48 49.09
N GLY A 107 3.48 -14.13 49.46
CA GLY A 107 3.19 -13.34 50.66
C GLY A 107 3.58 -11.85 50.57
N GLY A 108 3.90 -11.35 49.38
CA GLY A 108 4.33 -9.96 49.13
C GLY A 108 3.24 -9.05 48.54
N LEU A 109 1.98 -9.49 48.52
CA LEU A 109 0.86 -8.73 47.98
C LEU A 109 0.73 -7.38 48.70
N PHE A 110 0.46 -6.31 47.95
CA PHE A 110 0.36 -4.92 48.44
C PHE A 110 1.64 -4.30 49.02
N SER A 111 2.82 -4.91 48.84
CA SER A 111 4.10 -4.30 49.20
C SER A 111 4.57 -3.26 48.17
N GLY A 112 5.41 -2.31 48.58
CA GLY A 112 6.06 -1.37 47.68
C GLY A 112 6.89 -2.06 46.57
N ALA A 113 7.45 -3.23 46.88
CA ALA A 113 8.17 -4.06 45.91
C ALA A 113 7.23 -4.64 44.82
N THR A 114 6.00 -5.00 45.18
CA THR A 114 4.98 -5.43 44.22
C THR A 114 4.54 -4.26 43.33
N GLY A 115 4.35 -3.07 43.91
CA GLY A 115 4.07 -1.85 43.14
C GLY A 115 5.19 -1.52 42.14
N GLN A 116 6.45 -1.62 42.57
CA GLN A 116 7.61 -1.41 41.70
C GLN A 116 7.69 -2.48 40.59
N ALA A 117 7.45 -3.75 40.89
CA ALA A 117 7.44 -4.82 39.90
C ALA A 117 6.34 -4.64 38.83
N ILE A 118 5.17 -4.12 39.21
CA ILE A 118 4.11 -3.76 38.26
C ILE A 118 4.58 -2.61 37.36
N ALA A 119 5.17 -1.56 37.94
CA ALA A 119 5.66 -0.40 37.20
C ALA A 119 6.75 -0.79 36.19
N ASP A 120 7.76 -1.55 36.62
CA ASP A 120 8.86 -2.00 35.77
C ASP A 120 8.35 -2.88 34.62
N ARG A 121 7.46 -3.83 34.91
CA ARG A 121 6.90 -4.73 33.90
C ARG A 121 6.01 -4.00 32.90
N THR A 122 5.24 -3.03 33.37
CA THR A 122 4.39 -2.19 32.52
C THR A 122 5.25 -1.30 31.61
N GLY A 123 6.34 -0.73 32.11
CA GLY A 123 7.28 0.08 31.32
C GLY A 123 7.95 -0.73 30.20
N GLN A 124 8.38 -1.96 30.49
CA GLN A 124 8.95 -2.86 29.48
C GLN A 124 7.91 -3.26 28.42
N LEU A 125 6.68 -3.57 28.85
CA LEU A 125 5.58 -3.90 27.94
C LEU A 125 5.21 -2.73 27.04
N TYR A 126 5.21 -1.50 27.57
CA TYR A 126 4.86 -0.30 26.81
C TYR A 126 5.82 -0.09 25.63
N LEU A 127 7.14 -0.25 25.83
CA LEU A 127 8.11 -0.11 24.76
C LEU A 127 7.93 -1.19 23.68
N GLY A 128 7.67 -2.43 24.08
CA GLY A 128 7.40 -3.53 23.14
C GLY A 128 6.10 -3.32 22.36
N ASP A 129 5.02 -2.96 23.05
CA ASP A 129 3.71 -2.75 22.44
C ASP A 129 3.69 -1.52 21.52
N PHE A 130 4.37 -0.44 21.91
CA PHE A 130 4.48 0.76 21.07
C PHE A 130 5.22 0.46 19.75
N ASN A 131 6.28 -0.35 19.79
CA ASN A 131 6.95 -0.80 18.57
C ASN A 131 6.04 -1.67 17.70
N ASN A 132 5.22 -2.53 18.30
CA ASN A 132 4.21 -3.31 17.58
C ASN A 132 3.14 -2.41 16.95
N TYR A 133 2.68 -1.39 17.69
CA TYR A 133 1.73 -0.39 17.20
C TYR A 133 2.29 0.38 16.00
N LEU A 134 3.53 0.88 16.10
CA LEU A 134 4.24 1.51 15.00
C LEU A 134 4.37 0.59 13.78
N SER A 135 4.70 -0.69 13.99
CA SER A 135 4.83 -1.68 12.92
C SER A 135 3.51 -1.93 12.19
N ARG A 136 2.38 -1.95 12.92
CA ARG A 136 1.05 -2.09 12.32
C ARG A 136 0.68 -0.89 11.46
N ILE A 137 0.96 0.32 11.93
CA ILE A 137 0.75 1.55 11.13
C ILE A 137 1.68 1.53 9.91
N GLY A 138 2.95 1.15 10.08
CA GLY A 138 3.90 0.98 8.99
C GLY A 138 3.39 0.02 7.91
N GLY A 139 2.79 -1.12 8.29
CA GLY A 139 2.17 -2.04 7.32
C GLY A 139 1.02 -1.42 6.52
N LEU A 140 0.27 -0.47 7.09
CA LEU A 140 -0.76 0.29 6.34
C LEU A 140 -0.12 1.28 5.36
N VAL A 141 0.99 1.92 5.75
CA VAL A 141 1.79 2.76 4.86
C VAL A 141 2.28 1.94 3.66
N ASP A 142 2.85 0.76 3.92
CA ASP A 142 3.34 -0.15 2.88
C ASP A 142 2.22 -0.62 1.95
N THR A 143 1.04 -0.91 2.51
CA THR A 143 -0.15 -1.27 1.73
C THR A 143 -0.53 -0.15 0.77
N GLY A 144 -0.57 1.10 1.23
CA GLY A 144 -0.88 2.25 0.37
C GLY A 144 0.21 2.55 -0.65
N ALA A 145 1.48 2.38 -0.28
CA ALA A 145 2.61 2.50 -1.21
C ALA A 145 2.51 1.45 -2.34
N GLY A 146 2.16 0.20 -2.01
CA GLY A 146 1.92 -0.87 -2.99
C GLY A 146 0.72 -0.60 -3.90
N ALA A 147 -0.38 -0.09 -3.35
CA ALA A 147 -1.55 0.33 -4.13
C ALA A 147 -1.22 1.51 -5.07
N ALA A 148 -0.42 2.48 -4.62
CA ALA A 148 0.05 3.59 -5.42
C ALA A 148 0.98 3.13 -6.55
N ALA A 149 1.93 2.23 -6.26
CA ALA A 149 2.82 1.64 -7.26
C ALA A 149 2.05 0.88 -8.34
N THR A 150 1.10 0.03 -7.94
CA THR A 150 0.24 -0.72 -8.88
C THR A 150 -0.58 0.22 -9.76
N THR A 151 -1.17 1.27 -9.17
CA THR A 151 -1.89 2.31 -9.92
C THR A 151 -0.96 3.02 -10.93
N GLY A 152 0.27 3.33 -10.53
CA GLY A 152 1.29 3.93 -11.38
C GLY A 152 1.68 3.04 -12.56
N GLN A 153 1.83 1.73 -12.35
CA GLN A 153 2.13 0.76 -13.41
C GLN A 153 1.01 0.71 -14.46
N PHE A 154 -0.25 0.67 -14.05
CA PHE A 154 -1.38 0.73 -14.99
C PHE A 154 -1.41 2.05 -15.76
N GLY A 155 -1.07 3.17 -15.10
CA GLY A 155 -0.95 4.47 -15.76
C GLY A 155 0.15 4.52 -16.81
N ALA A 156 1.33 3.97 -16.50
CA ALA A 156 2.45 3.86 -17.42
C ALA A 156 2.10 3.01 -18.66
N ASN A 157 1.39 1.88 -18.45
CA ASN A 157 0.92 1.01 -19.53
C ASN A 157 -0.13 1.71 -20.42
N ALA A 158 -1.05 2.47 -19.83
CA ALA A 158 -2.06 3.23 -20.58
C ALA A 158 -1.45 4.42 -21.35
N ALA A 159 -0.35 5.00 -20.86
CA ALA A 159 0.39 6.07 -21.54
C ALA A 159 1.24 5.54 -22.70
N SER A 160 1.91 4.39 -22.54
CA SER A 160 2.76 3.80 -23.59
C SER A 160 1.96 3.32 -24.80
N GLY A 161 0.70 2.91 -24.61
CA GLY A 161 -0.23 2.57 -25.70
C GLY A 161 -0.82 3.77 -26.45
N GLN A 162 -0.59 5.01 -26.00
CA GLN A 162 -0.96 6.23 -26.75
C GLN A 162 0.17 6.78 -27.62
N ALA A 163 1.41 6.34 -27.37
CA ALA A 163 2.60 6.82 -28.09
C ALA A 163 2.94 5.98 -29.35
N GLN A 164 2.16 4.94 -29.66
CA GLN A 164 2.27 4.11 -30.87
C GLN A 164 1.11 4.39 -31.82
#